data_AF-A0A0L0UN81-F1
#
_entry.id   AF-A0A0L0UN81-F1
#
_cell.length_a   1.000
_cell.length_b   1.000
_cell.length_c   1.000
_cell.angle_alpha   90.00
_cell.angle_beta   90.00
_cell.angle_gamma   90.00
#
_symmetry.space_group_name_H-M   'P 1'
#
loop_
_entity.id
_entity.type
_entity.pdbx_description
1 polymer ?
#
loop_
_entity_poly.entity_id
_entity_poly.type
_entity_poly.pdbx_seq_one_letter_code
_entity_poly.pdbx_strand_id
1 'polypeptide(L)'
;MYLERIILRQVPSTFLNDAVEQYHTLGAYRARGFANEFATFEVEQPGYYGPEGYKHIIQALNVMFEHSADVQIAPPLNNEFCIRKVLVPEVARSLIAQDMNLAVTDERVMDVLNESRKFGSIVFPNVNKMISNIEMNIARRIS
;
A
#
# COMPACT_ATOMS: atom_id res chain seq x y z
N MET A 1 -6.57 -17.93 7.61
CA MET A 1 -6.90 -17.17 6.38
C MET A 1 -5.60 -16.74 5.66
N TYR A 2 -5.54 -16.55 4.33
CA TYR A 2 -4.29 -16.24 3.60
C TYR A 2 -3.53 -15.04 4.17
N LEU A 3 -4.24 -13.91 4.39
CA LEU A 3 -3.66 -12.67 4.91
C LEU A 3 -3.10 -12.82 6.33
N GLU A 4 -3.78 -13.56 7.21
CA GLU A 4 -3.25 -13.86 8.55
C GLU A 4 -1.95 -14.66 8.47
N ARG A 5 -1.85 -15.61 7.53
CA ARG A 5 -0.63 -16.40 7.35
C ARG A 5 0.55 -15.54 6.87
N ILE A 6 0.28 -14.48 6.10
CA ILE A 6 1.30 -13.49 5.71
C ILE A 6 1.79 -12.73 6.96
N ILE A 7 0.86 -12.17 7.74
CA ILE A 7 1.17 -11.42 8.96
C ILE A 7 1.94 -12.27 9.98
N LEU A 8 1.52 -13.53 10.16
CA LEU A 8 2.18 -14.51 11.03
C LEU A 8 3.49 -15.07 10.44
N ARG A 9 3.94 -14.58 9.28
CA ARG A 9 5.16 -15.00 8.57
C ARG A 9 5.19 -16.50 8.20
N GLN A 10 4.01 -17.11 8.08
CA GLN A 10 3.85 -18.51 7.65
C GLN A 10 3.85 -18.66 6.13
N VAL A 11 3.64 -17.56 5.41
CA VAL A 11 3.75 -17.47 3.95
C VAL A 11 4.71 -16.33 3.61
N PRO A 12 5.68 -16.54 2.70
CA PRO A 12 6.58 -15.48 2.29
C PRO A 12 5.82 -14.37 1.55
N SER A 13 6.16 -13.13 1.87
CA SER A 13 5.59 -11.93 1.25
C SER A 13 6.71 -10.93 0.99
N THR A 14 6.90 -10.57 -0.27
CA THR A 14 7.82 -9.49 -0.65
C THR A 14 7.35 -8.16 -0.06
N PHE A 15 6.04 -7.88 -0.07
CA PHE A 15 5.47 -6.68 0.53
C PHE A 15 5.75 -6.57 2.02
N LEU A 16 5.63 -7.67 2.78
CA LEU A 16 5.95 -7.67 4.20
C LEU A 16 7.45 -7.43 4.44
N ASN A 17 8.31 -8.09 3.67
CA ASN A 17 9.76 -7.94 3.80
C ASN A 17 10.17 -6.48 3.51
N ASP A 18 9.70 -5.92 2.40
CA ASP A 18 9.98 -4.54 2.00
C ASP A 18 9.43 -3.55 3.04
N ALA A 19 8.22 -3.79 3.57
CA ALA A 19 7.62 -2.95 4.59
C ALA A 19 8.45 -2.96 5.89
N VAL A 20 8.93 -4.13 6.33
CA VAL A 20 9.79 -4.27 7.51
C VAL A 20 11.11 -3.53 7.29
N GLU A 21 11.76 -3.71 6.13
CA GLU A 21 13.01 -3.02 5.80
C GLU A 21 12.82 -1.50 5.75
N GLN A 22 11.75 -1.01 5.10
CA GLN A 22 11.41 0.41 5.07
C GLN A 22 11.16 0.96 6.47
N TYR A 23 10.44 0.21 7.31
CA TYR A 23 10.14 0.61 8.69
C TYR A 23 11.42 0.74 9.53
N HIS A 24 12.38 -0.17 9.36
CA HIS A 24 13.69 -0.10 10.00
C HIS A 24 14.53 1.08 9.48
N THR A 25 14.53 1.32 8.18
CA THR A 25 15.33 2.38 7.54
C THR A 25 14.82 3.78 7.90
N LEU A 26 13.51 3.97 7.97
CA LEU A 26 12.90 5.27 8.26
C LEU A 26 12.88 5.58 9.76
N GLY A 27 12.96 4.54 10.60
CA GLY A 27 12.84 4.63 12.06
C GLY A 27 11.40 4.84 12.52
N ALA A 28 11.06 4.25 13.68
CA ALA A 28 9.70 4.29 14.27
C ALA A 28 9.12 5.72 14.47
N TYR A 29 9.98 6.74 14.53
CA TYR A 29 9.59 8.14 14.69
C TYR A 29 9.14 8.81 13.38
N ARG A 30 9.72 8.48 12.22
CA ARG A 30 9.25 8.99 10.91
C ARG A 30 8.15 8.13 10.32
N ALA A 31 8.08 6.85 10.68
CA ALA A 31 6.94 5.98 10.35
C ALA A 31 5.62 6.49 10.97
N ARG A 32 5.66 7.09 12.17
CA ARG A 32 4.53 7.82 12.78
C ARG A 32 4.23 9.15 12.08
N GLY A 33 5.21 9.75 11.41
CA GLY A 33 5.11 11.00 10.65
C GLY A 33 4.61 10.84 9.21
N PHE A 34 4.14 9.65 8.82
CA PHE A 34 3.43 9.42 7.55
C PHE A 34 2.03 10.06 7.51
N ALA A 35 1.75 10.99 8.42
CA ALA A 35 0.75 12.05 8.26
C ALA A 35 1.07 13.03 7.12
N ASN A 36 2.09 12.77 6.29
CA ASN A 36 2.18 13.34 4.95
C ASN A 36 1.60 12.32 3.95
N GLU A 37 0.29 12.08 4.09
CA GLU A 37 -0.53 11.05 3.41
C GLU A 37 -0.51 11.09 1.86
N PHE A 38 0.22 12.01 1.25
CA PHE A 38 0.09 12.34 -0.16
C PHE A 38 1.35 12.06 -1.01
N ALA A 39 2.52 11.88 -0.38
CA ALA A 39 3.78 11.63 -1.09
C ALA A 39 4.04 10.14 -1.39
N THR A 40 3.35 9.21 -0.73
CA THR A 40 3.46 7.76 -0.97
C THR A 40 2.30 7.16 -1.74
N PHE A 41 1.51 7.99 -2.42
CA PHE A 41 0.42 7.56 -3.28
C PHE A 41 0.89 6.65 -4.44
N GLU A 42 2.18 6.70 -4.77
CA GLU A 42 2.79 5.83 -5.79
C GLU A 42 2.91 4.35 -5.35
N VAL A 43 2.91 4.06 -4.04
CA VAL A 43 3.08 2.68 -3.50
C VAL A 43 1.77 2.08 -2.97
N GLU A 44 0.81 2.94 -2.59
CA GLU A 44 -0.43 2.52 -1.92
C GLU A 44 -1.61 2.25 -2.85
N GLN A 45 -1.47 2.56 -4.15
CA GLN A 45 -2.51 2.19 -5.08
C GLN A 45 -2.50 0.68 -5.34
N PRO A 46 -3.67 0.02 -5.30
CA PRO A 46 -3.81 -1.37 -5.72
C PRO A 46 -3.57 -1.54 -7.23
N GLY A 47 -3.26 -0.44 -7.95
CA GLY A 47 -3.04 -0.40 -9.39
C GLY A 47 -4.33 -0.74 -10.12
N TYR A 48 -4.50 -2.04 -10.38
CA TYR A 48 -5.53 -2.66 -11.20
C TYR A 48 -6.97 -2.21 -10.84
N TYR A 49 -7.25 -1.99 -9.55
CA TYR A 49 -8.59 -1.60 -9.08
C TYR A 49 -8.76 -0.08 -8.83
N GLY A 50 -7.71 0.72 -9.05
CA GLY A 50 -7.74 2.18 -8.90
C GLY A 50 -8.13 2.70 -7.51
N PRO A 51 -8.47 4.00 -7.39
CA PRO A 51 -8.80 4.64 -6.11
C PRO A 51 -10.07 4.11 -5.43
N GLU A 52 -11.09 3.73 -6.20
CA GLU A 52 -12.32 3.16 -5.62
C GLU A 52 -12.08 1.74 -5.09
N GLY A 53 -11.31 0.91 -5.80
CA GLY A 53 -10.89 -0.39 -5.31
C GLY A 53 -10.10 -0.29 -4.00
N TYR A 54 -9.22 0.70 -3.90
CA TYR A 54 -8.47 0.96 -2.66
C TYR A 54 -9.39 1.20 -1.46
N LYS A 55 -10.43 2.04 -1.62
CA LYS A 55 -11.39 2.33 -0.54
C LYS A 55 -12.10 1.07 -0.05
N HIS A 56 -12.57 0.24 -0.97
CA HIS A 56 -13.26 -1.01 -0.64
C HIS A 56 -12.33 -2.00 0.07
N ILE A 57 -11.09 -2.14 -0.42
CA ILE A 57 -10.07 -3.00 0.20
C ILE A 57 -9.77 -2.54 1.63
N ILE A 58 -9.52 -1.24 1.84
CA ILE A 58 -9.26 -0.69 3.18
C ILE A 58 -10.44 -0.90 4.12
N GLN A 59 -11.67 -0.63 3.66
CA GLN A 59 -12.87 -0.83 4.47
C GLN A 59 -13.01 -2.30 4.89
N ALA A 60 -12.81 -3.24 3.96
CA ALA A 60 -12.87 -4.67 4.26
C ALA A 60 -11.77 -5.09 5.25
N LEU A 61 -10.54 -4.63 5.03
CA LEU A 61 -9.41 -4.92 5.92
C LEU A 61 -9.63 -4.37 7.33
N ASN A 62 -10.18 -3.17 7.48
CA ASN A 62 -10.48 -2.60 8.79
C ASN A 62 -11.55 -3.39 9.55
N VAL A 63 -12.53 -3.97 8.85
CA VAL A 63 -13.53 -4.87 9.46
C VAL A 63 -12.92 -6.22 9.81
N MET A 64 -12.13 -6.80 8.90
CA MET A 64 -11.53 -8.12 9.10
C MET A 64 -10.44 -8.14 10.19
N PHE A 65 -9.69 -7.05 10.29
CA PHE A 65 -8.63 -6.84 11.24
C PHE A 65 -9.04 -5.75 12.23
N GLU A 66 -10.26 -5.79 12.73
CA GLU A 66 -10.72 -4.90 13.80
C GLU A 66 -9.91 -5.23 15.07
N HIS A 67 -8.91 -4.39 15.40
CA HIS A 67 -8.08 -4.54 16.59
C HIS A 67 -8.32 -3.36 17.53
N SER A 68 -8.24 -3.61 18.84
CA SER A 68 -7.89 -2.55 19.77
C SER A 68 -6.57 -1.93 19.31
N ALA A 69 -6.47 -0.60 19.29
CA ALA A 69 -5.32 0.14 18.78
C ALA A 69 -3.98 -0.30 19.43
N ASP A 70 -4.05 -1.00 20.56
CA ASP A 70 -2.93 -1.43 21.39
C ASP A 70 -2.27 -2.75 20.95
N VAL A 71 -2.92 -3.57 20.10
CA VAL A 71 -2.35 -4.86 19.66
C VAL A 71 -1.77 -4.73 18.26
N GLN A 72 -0.45 -4.85 18.14
CA GLN A 72 0.22 -4.89 16.84
C GLN A 72 -0.08 -6.19 16.10
N ILE A 73 -0.64 -6.09 14.90
CA ILE A 73 -1.01 -7.26 14.09
C ILE A 73 0.25 -7.94 13.54
N ALA A 74 1.25 -7.16 13.10
CA ALA A 74 2.52 -7.66 12.54
C ALA A 74 3.75 -6.89 13.06
N PRO A 75 4.28 -7.22 14.26
CA PRO A 75 5.48 -6.58 14.78
C PRO A 75 6.69 -6.72 13.80
N PRO A 76 7.54 -5.68 13.65
CA PRO A 76 7.56 -4.41 14.39
C PRO A 76 6.65 -3.31 13.79
N LEU A 77 5.85 -3.63 12.77
CA LEU A 77 5.02 -2.66 12.09
C LEU A 77 3.85 -2.23 12.98
N ASN A 78 3.50 -0.94 12.94
CA ASN A 78 2.20 -0.51 13.45
C ASN A 78 1.08 -0.98 12.49
N ASN A 79 -0.15 -1.05 13.00
CA ASN A 79 -1.27 -1.63 12.26
C ASN A 79 -1.60 -0.88 10.98
N GLU A 80 -1.57 0.45 11.02
CA GLU A 80 -1.83 1.28 9.85
C GLU A 80 -0.81 1.02 8.74
N PHE A 81 0.48 1.01 9.08
CA PHE A 81 1.56 0.75 8.14
C PHE A 81 1.48 -0.67 7.57
N CYS A 82 1.15 -1.66 8.40
CA CYS A 82 0.92 -3.04 7.96
C CYS A 82 -0.26 -3.14 6.98
N ILE A 83 -1.40 -2.50 7.29
CA ILE A 83 -2.57 -2.50 6.42
C ILE A 83 -2.21 -1.90 5.06
N ARG A 84 -1.65 -0.69 5.04
CA ARG A 84 -1.38 0.06 3.80
C ARG A 84 -0.27 -0.56 2.96
N LYS A 85 0.84 -0.98 3.58
CA LYS A 85 2.05 -1.43 2.85
C LYS A 85 2.11 -2.94 2.61
N VAL A 86 1.32 -3.73 3.33
CA VAL A 86 1.33 -5.20 3.22
C VAL A 86 -0.03 -5.73 2.82
N LEU A 87 -1.09 -5.43 3.57
CA LEU A 87 -2.38 -6.09 3.34
C LEU A 87 -3.09 -5.60 2.08
N VAL A 88 -3.11 -4.30 1.82
CA VAL A 88 -3.66 -3.74 0.58
C VAL A 88 -3.02 -4.38 -0.66
N PRO A 89 -1.68 -4.40 -0.81
CA PRO A 89 -1.07 -5.01 -1.99
C PRO A 89 -1.23 -6.54 -2.05
N GLU A 90 -1.27 -7.25 -0.91
CA GLU A 90 -1.57 -8.69 -0.89
C GLU A 90 -3.01 -9.01 -1.30
N VAL A 91 -3.97 -8.17 -0.91
CA VAL A 91 -5.37 -8.28 -1.37
C VAL A 91 -5.45 -8.01 -2.87
N ALA A 92 -4.83 -6.93 -3.35
CA ALA A 92 -4.81 -6.62 -4.78
C ALA A 92 -4.23 -7.78 -5.59
N ARG A 93 -3.10 -8.34 -5.15
CA ARG A 93 -2.48 -9.53 -5.76
C ARG A 93 -3.43 -10.73 -5.75
N SER A 94 -4.11 -10.98 -4.64
CA SER A 94 -5.05 -12.09 -4.50
C SER A 94 -6.27 -11.95 -5.42
N LEU A 95 -6.81 -10.74 -5.56
CA LEU A 95 -7.94 -10.46 -6.44
C LEU A 95 -7.53 -10.59 -7.93
N ILE A 96 -6.35 -10.08 -8.31
CA ILE A 96 -5.82 -10.25 -9.67
C ILE A 96 -5.65 -11.74 -9.99
N ALA A 97 -5.10 -12.53 -9.06
CA ALA A 97 -4.97 -13.97 -9.25
C ALA A 97 -6.32 -14.65 -9.47
N GLN A 98 -7.36 -14.24 -8.74
CA GLN A 98 -8.72 -14.74 -8.91
C GLN A 98 -9.28 -14.37 -10.29
N ASP A 99 -9.14 -13.10 -10.70
CA ASP A 99 -9.61 -12.61 -12.01
C ASP A 99 -8.92 -13.34 -13.17
N MET A 100 -7.64 -13.67 -13.03
CA MET A 100 -6.86 -14.40 -14.02
C MET A 100 -7.04 -15.93 -13.94
N ASN A 101 -7.75 -16.42 -12.93
CA ASN A 101 -7.85 -17.85 -12.59
C ASN A 101 -6.46 -18.52 -12.44
N LEU A 102 -5.56 -17.85 -11.73
CA LEU A 102 -4.19 -18.29 -11.45
C LEU A 102 -3.96 -18.49 -9.95
N ALA A 103 -2.87 -19.19 -9.61
CA ALA A 103 -2.37 -19.19 -8.25
C ALA A 103 -1.82 -17.81 -7.88
N VAL A 104 -2.01 -17.35 -6.64
CA VAL A 104 -1.45 -16.09 -6.14
C VAL A 104 0.08 -16.03 -6.30
N THR A 105 0.74 -17.18 -6.25
CA THR A 105 2.19 -17.34 -6.42
C THR A 105 2.67 -17.29 -7.86
N ASP A 106 1.77 -17.28 -8.86
CA ASP A 106 2.13 -17.20 -10.26
C ASP A 106 2.75 -15.83 -10.58
N GLU A 107 3.89 -15.81 -11.26
CA GLU A 107 4.67 -14.58 -11.53
C GLU A 107 3.86 -13.57 -12.35
N ARG A 108 2.98 -14.04 -13.25
CA ARG A 108 2.14 -13.18 -14.09
C ARG A 108 1.18 -12.30 -13.27
N VAL A 109 0.78 -12.76 -12.09
CA VAL A 109 -0.06 -11.96 -11.17
C VAL A 109 0.71 -10.73 -10.69
N MET A 110 2.00 -10.91 -10.38
CA MET A 110 2.86 -9.81 -9.94
C MET A 110 3.19 -8.87 -11.09
N ASP A 111 3.39 -9.40 -12.30
CA ASP A 111 3.59 -8.61 -13.52
C ASP A 111 2.39 -7.70 -13.78
N VAL A 112 1.18 -8.25 -13.78
CA VAL A 112 -0.07 -7.48 -13.97
C VAL A 112 -0.23 -6.43 -12.88
N LEU A 113 0.05 -6.75 -11.62
CA LEU A 113 -0.02 -5.78 -10.51
C LEU A 113 0.96 -4.62 -10.73
N ASN A 114 2.20 -4.91 -11.13
CA ASN A 114 3.24 -3.91 -11.38
C ASN A 114 2.92 -3.05 -12.62
N GLU A 115 2.46 -3.65 -13.70
CA GLU A 115 2.01 -2.94 -14.90
C GLU A 115 0.82 -2.03 -14.60
N SER A 116 -0.14 -2.53 -13.83
CA SER A 116 -1.34 -1.77 -13.48
C SER A 116 -1.04 -0.58 -12.56
N ARG A 117 -0.04 -0.69 -11.68
CA ARG A 117 0.46 0.46 -10.90
C ARG A 117 1.09 1.52 -11.79
N LYS A 118 1.93 1.12 -12.73
CA LYS A 118 2.52 2.04 -13.72
C LYS A 118 1.43 2.72 -14.53
N PHE A 119 0.45 1.97 -15.02
CA PHE A 119 -0.68 2.53 -15.76
C PHE A 119 -1.52 3.50 -14.91
N GLY A 120 -1.84 3.15 -13.66
CA GLY A 120 -2.54 4.02 -12.73
C GLY A 120 -1.84 5.37 -12.50
N SER A 121 -0.51 5.36 -12.36
CA SER A 121 0.29 6.59 -12.23
C SER A 121 0.24 7.49 -13.49
N ILE A 122 0.02 6.90 -14.67
CA ILE A 122 -0.09 7.62 -15.94
C ILE A 122 -1.51 8.17 -16.17
N VAL A 123 -2.54 7.38 -15.84
CA VAL A 123 -3.96 7.71 -16.09
C VAL A 123 -4.54 8.65 -15.04
N PHE A 124 -4.01 8.63 -13.82
CA PHE A 124 -4.36 9.58 -12.76
C PHE A 124 -3.20 10.56 -12.46
N PRO A 125 -2.76 11.39 -13.43
CA PRO A 125 -1.62 12.28 -13.25
C PRO A 125 -1.96 13.52 -12.42
N ASN A 126 -3.24 13.75 -12.12
CA ASN A 126 -3.77 15.01 -11.57
C ASN A 126 -3.37 15.31 -10.12
N VAL A 127 -2.64 14.42 -9.44
CA VAL A 127 -2.01 14.74 -8.15
C VAL A 127 -0.65 15.45 -8.36
N ASN A 128 0.13 15.04 -9.38
CA ASN A 128 1.46 15.60 -9.66
C ASN A 128 1.43 17.04 -10.23
N LYS A 129 0.42 17.36 -11.05
CA LYS A 129 0.20 18.74 -11.53
C LYS A 129 -0.23 19.70 -10.42
N MET A 130 -0.90 19.19 -9.39
CA MET A 130 -1.35 20.02 -8.26
C MET A 130 -0.19 20.33 -7.30
N ILE A 131 0.69 19.36 -7.05
CA ILE A 131 1.88 19.50 -6.20
C ILE A 131 2.90 20.49 -6.80
N SER A 132 3.24 20.34 -8.07
CA SER A 132 4.15 21.29 -8.77
C SER A 132 3.62 22.73 -8.74
N ASN A 133 2.30 22.92 -8.86
CA ASN A 133 1.67 24.23 -8.76
C ASN A 133 1.70 24.82 -7.33
N ILE A 134 1.55 23.98 -6.30
CA ILE A 134 1.63 24.42 -4.91
C ILE A 134 3.08 24.79 -4.55
N GLU A 135 4.06 23.97 -4.92
CA GLU A 135 5.49 24.22 -4.69
C GLU A 135 5.96 25.50 -5.40
N MET A 136 5.57 25.71 -6.66
CA MET A 136 5.85 26.95 -7.39
C MET A 136 5.21 28.18 -6.72
N ASN A 137 4.00 28.04 -6.17
CA ASN A 137 3.30 29.14 -5.51
C ASN A 137 3.87 29.46 -4.12
N ILE A 138 4.38 28.46 -3.40
CA ILE A 138 5.11 28.66 -2.16
C ILE A 138 6.44 29.34 -2.46
N ALA A 139 7.24 28.83 -3.41
CA ALA A 139 8.53 29.40 -3.78
C ALA A 139 8.44 30.89 -4.19
N ARG A 140 7.36 31.29 -4.89
CA ARG A 140 7.10 32.70 -5.25
C ARG A 140 6.70 33.61 -4.08
N ARG A 141 6.28 33.06 -2.94
CA ARG A 141 5.84 33.82 -1.76
C ARG A 141 6.95 34.04 -0.73
N ILE A 142 8.05 33.31 -0.85
CA ILE A 142 9.24 33.40 0.01
C ILE A 142 10.47 33.98 -0.71
N SER A 143 10.31 34.39 -1.98
CA SER A 143 11.25 35.20 -2.76
C SER A 143 10.80 36.66 -2.83
#